data_AF-A0A821GVN3-F1
#
_entry.id   AF-A0A821GVN3-F1
#
_cell.length_a   1.000
_cell.length_b   1.000
_cell.length_c   1.000
_cell.angle_alpha   90.00
_cell.angle_beta   90.00
_cell.angle_gamma   90.00
#
_symmetry.space_group_name_H-M   'P 1'
#
loop_
_entity.id
_entity.type
_entity.pdbx_description
1 polymer ?
#
loop_
_entity_poly.entity_id
_entity_poly.type
_entity_poly.pdbx_seq_one_letter_code
_entity_poly.pdbx_strand_id
1 'polypeptide(L)'
;MLLKIDQILDEIDETIDIVRGTLYFYHYKCDEQDDRGWGCGYRTLQTLCSWIINVKEEYATSIVPSITKIQEILVDLEDKPPSFTKSKQWIGTCEATMILSQLYDVDCKIIHISNGYNLLDYMNLLSKHFHDFGSPVMMGGDADAASKCILAVRSNKQLLILVNI
;
A
#
# COMPACT_ATOMS: atom_id res chain seq x y z
N MET A 1 -5.47 -0.81 -16.77
CA MET A 1 -4.73 0.44 -17.08
C MET A 1 -4.33 1.03 -15.76
N LEU A 2 -3.03 1.27 -15.52
CA LEU A 2 -2.59 1.89 -14.28
C LEU A 2 -3.05 3.35 -14.25
N LEU A 3 -3.63 3.78 -13.14
CA LEU A 3 -4.01 5.17 -12.94
C LEU A 3 -2.86 5.86 -12.21
N LYS A 4 -2.30 6.90 -12.83
CA LYS A 4 -1.32 7.78 -12.18
C LYS A 4 -2.08 8.73 -11.25
N ILE A 5 -1.61 8.83 -10.01
CA ILE A 5 -2.17 9.70 -8.98
C ILE A 5 -1.12 10.76 -8.68
N ASP A 6 -1.34 11.95 -9.22
CA ASP A 6 -0.35 13.02 -9.30
C ASP A 6 -0.65 14.11 -8.27
N GLN A 7 -1.94 14.34 -7.99
CA GLN A 7 -2.47 15.32 -7.06
C GLN A 7 -3.86 14.85 -6.60
N ILE A 8 -4.02 14.53 -5.32
CA ILE A 8 -5.34 14.32 -4.74
C ILE A 8 -5.74 15.65 -4.09
N LEU A 9 -6.56 16.44 -4.80
CA LEU A 9 -7.15 17.73 -4.42
C LEU A 9 -6.17 18.91 -4.26
N ASP A 10 -6.27 19.88 -5.18
CA ASP A 10 -5.60 21.19 -5.16
C ASP A 10 -6.25 22.21 -4.19
N GLU A 11 -7.30 21.83 -3.45
CA GLU A 11 -7.83 22.66 -2.37
C GLU A 11 -7.31 22.14 -1.03
N ILE A 12 -6.28 22.81 -0.52
CA ILE A 12 -5.77 22.66 0.85
C ILE A 12 -6.86 23.15 1.80
N ASP A 13 -7.85 22.30 2.06
CA ASP A 13 -8.61 22.36 3.29
C ASP A 13 -7.64 21.96 4.41
N GLU A 14 -7.37 22.87 5.35
CA GLU A 14 -6.46 22.67 6.52
C GLU A 14 -6.83 21.43 7.36
N THR A 15 -7.97 20.79 7.07
CA THR A 15 -8.44 19.58 7.74
C THR A 15 -8.04 18.27 7.06
N ILE A 16 -7.41 18.28 5.88
CA ILE A 16 -6.94 17.07 5.18
C ILE A 16 -5.42 16.91 5.30
N ASP A 17 -5.00 15.74 5.77
CA ASP A 17 -3.62 15.28 5.62
C ASP A 17 -3.55 14.15 4.59
N ILE A 18 -2.62 14.24 3.63
CA ILE A 18 -2.63 13.42 2.42
C ILE A 18 -1.22 12.97 1.99
N VAL A 19 -1.18 11.88 1.23
CA VAL A 19 0.02 11.39 0.54
C VAL A 19 0.63 12.51 -0.33
N ARG A 20 1.96 12.62 -0.32
CA ARG A 20 2.72 13.59 -1.12
C ARG A 20 3.52 12.89 -2.19
N GLY A 21 3.56 13.47 -3.38
CA GLY A 21 4.25 12.89 -4.53
C GLY A 21 3.34 11.97 -5.35
N THR A 22 3.94 11.34 -6.35
CA THR A 22 3.22 10.58 -7.37
C THR A 22 3.23 9.09 -7.08
N LEU A 23 2.11 8.40 -7.33
CA LEU A 23 2.05 6.94 -7.30
C LEU A 23 1.18 6.40 -8.43
N TYR A 24 1.29 5.10 -8.70
CA TYR A 24 0.42 4.39 -9.64
C TYR A 24 -0.49 3.45 -8.88
N PHE A 25 -1.79 3.48 -9.20
CA PHE A 25 -2.76 2.57 -8.63
C PHE A 25 -2.69 1.21 -9.32
N TYR A 26 -2.15 0.23 -8.61
CA TYR A 26 -2.18 -1.18 -9.00
C TYR A 26 -3.47 -1.81 -8.50
N HIS A 27 -4.12 -2.58 -9.37
CA HIS A 27 -5.41 -3.19 -9.11
C HIS A 27 -5.49 -4.56 -9.78
N TYR A 28 -6.55 -5.33 -9.48
CA TYR A 28 -6.73 -6.64 -10.09
C TYR A 28 -6.64 -6.59 -11.62
N LYS A 29 -5.92 -7.54 -12.21
CA LYS A 29 -5.74 -7.68 -13.66
C LYS A 29 -5.08 -6.49 -14.36
N CYS A 30 -4.36 -5.62 -13.65
CA CYS A 30 -3.71 -4.47 -14.28
C CYS A 30 -2.54 -4.85 -15.21
N ASP A 31 -1.98 -6.06 -15.05
CA ASP A 31 -0.81 -6.60 -15.75
C ASP A 31 -1.07 -8.01 -16.35
N GLU A 32 -2.30 -8.23 -16.83
CA GLU A 32 -2.76 -9.49 -17.47
C GLU A 32 -2.84 -10.72 -16.56
N GLN A 33 -2.33 -10.65 -15.33
CA GLN A 33 -2.48 -11.71 -14.34
C GLN A 33 -3.88 -11.68 -13.71
N ASP A 34 -4.60 -12.81 -13.73
CA ASP A 34 -5.88 -12.94 -13.02
C ASP A 34 -5.67 -13.25 -11.54
N ASP A 35 -5.54 -12.18 -10.76
CA ASP A 35 -5.27 -12.21 -9.33
C ASP A 35 -6.52 -11.92 -8.46
N ARG A 36 -7.71 -11.95 -9.06
CA ARG A 36 -8.98 -11.72 -8.35
C ARG A 36 -9.15 -12.73 -7.20
N GLY A 37 -9.48 -12.20 -6.02
CA GLY A 37 -9.76 -13.00 -4.82
C GLY A 37 -8.54 -13.35 -3.96
N TRP A 38 -7.32 -12.96 -4.38
CA TRP A 38 -6.10 -13.24 -3.60
C TRP A 38 -4.99 -12.20 -3.76
N GLY A 39 -5.05 -11.38 -4.82
CA GLY A 39 -4.02 -10.43 -5.20
C GLY A 39 -4.01 -9.08 -4.46
N CYS A 40 -5.04 -8.74 -3.66
CA CYS A 40 -5.21 -7.39 -3.10
C CYS A 40 -3.98 -6.88 -2.33
N GLY A 41 -3.35 -7.75 -1.53
CA GLY A 41 -2.13 -7.43 -0.78
C GLY A 41 -0.96 -7.07 -1.71
N TYR A 42 -0.77 -7.85 -2.78
CA TYR A 42 0.25 -7.57 -3.79
C TYR A 42 0.00 -6.27 -4.52
N ARG A 43 -1.25 -5.97 -4.91
CA ARG A 43 -1.59 -4.73 -5.62
C ARG A 43 -1.42 -3.50 -4.74
N THR A 44 -1.76 -3.62 -3.46
CA THR A 44 -1.48 -2.56 -2.49
C THR A 44 0.03 -2.35 -2.35
N LEU A 45 0.81 -3.42 -2.18
CA LEU A 45 2.26 -3.35 -2.12
C LEU A 45 2.88 -2.73 -3.39
N GLN A 46 2.43 -3.11 -4.58
CA GLN A 46 2.91 -2.52 -5.84
C GLN A 46 2.62 -1.01 -5.92
N THR A 47 1.47 -0.58 -5.41
CA THR A 47 1.13 0.85 -5.28
C THR A 47 2.14 1.56 -4.37
N LEU A 48 2.47 0.97 -3.21
CA LEU A 48 3.50 1.50 -2.30
C LEU A 48 4.89 1.55 -2.96
N CYS A 49 5.32 0.47 -3.64
CA CYS A 49 6.59 0.43 -4.37
C CYS A 49 6.67 1.56 -5.42
N SER A 50 5.58 1.79 -6.15
CA SER A 50 5.53 2.85 -7.18
C SER A 50 5.71 4.25 -6.58
N TRP A 51 5.15 4.48 -5.38
CA TRP A 51 5.33 5.75 -4.67
C TRP A 51 6.81 5.95 -4.32
N ILE A 52 7.44 4.93 -3.70
CA ILE A 52 8.87 4.99 -3.33
C ILE A 52 9.74 5.30 -4.54
N ILE A 53 9.53 4.60 -5.65
CA ILE A 53 10.28 4.79 -6.90
C ILE A 53 10.14 6.22 -7.43
N ASN A 54 8.94 6.81 -7.33
CA ASN A 54 8.69 8.15 -7.84
C ASN A 54 9.19 9.28 -6.93
N VAL A 55 9.32 9.04 -5.61
CA VAL A 55 9.71 10.09 -4.65
C VAL A 55 11.18 10.02 -4.23
N LYS A 56 11.84 8.87 -4.40
CA LYS A 56 13.26 8.69 -4.06
C LYS A 56 14.12 8.56 -5.32
N GLU A 57 14.98 9.54 -5.56
CA GLU A 57 15.86 9.61 -6.75
C GLU A 57 16.74 8.36 -6.93
N GLU A 58 17.20 7.76 -5.83
CA GLU A 58 18.03 6.54 -5.83
C GLU A 58 17.32 5.32 -6.46
N TYR A 59 15.98 5.33 -6.51
CA TYR A 59 15.17 4.26 -7.09
C TYR A 59 14.49 4.66 -8.41
N ALA A 60 14.82 5.82 -8.99
CA ALA A 60 14.12 6.35 -10.17
C ALA A 60 14.19 5.43 -11.41
N THR A 61 15.19 4.56 -11.51
CA THR A 61 15.33 3.56 -12.58
C THR A 61 14.78 2.17 -12.22
N SER A 62 14.32 1.99 -10.99
CA SER A 62 13.74 0.73 -10.52
C SER A 62 12.36 0.49 -11.13
N ILE A 63 12.00 -0.78 -11.24
CA ILE A 63 10.70 -1.20 -11.75
C ILE A 63 9.90 -1.79 -10.59
N VAL A 64 8.60 -1.50 -10.53
CA VAL A 64 7.71 -2.12 -9.56
C VAL A 64 7.69 -3.65 -9.78
N PRO A 65 7.95 -4.47 -8.73
CA PRO A 65 8.06 -5.91 -8.90
C PRO A 65 6.71 -6.53 -9.31
N SER A 66 6.76 -7.57 -10.14
CA SER A 66 5.58 -8.40 -10.44
C SER A 66 5.15 -9.23 -9.23
N ILE A 67 3.93 -9.76 -9.24
CA ILE A 67 3.45 -10.68 -8.19
C ILE A 67 4.43 -11.85 -8.04
N THR A 68 4.84 -12.46 -9.15
CA THR A 68 5.81 -13.57 -9.12
C THR A 68 7.13 -13.15 -8.48
N LYS A 69 7.64 -11.95 -8.79
CA LYS A 69 8.89 -11.46 -8.20
C LYS A 69 8.76 -11.22 -6.69
N ILE A 70 7.62 -10.69 -6.25
CA ILE A 70 7.31 -10.56 -4.82
C ILE A 70 7.33 -11.93 -4.13
N GLN A 71 6.71 -12.94 -4.73
CA GLN A 71 6.69 -14.30 -4.17
C GLN A 71 8.10 -14.92 -4.12
N GLU A 72 8.91 -14.73 -5.17
CA GLU A 72 10.32 -15.18 -5.19
C GLU A 72 11.12 -14.55 -4.04
N ILE A 73 10.98 -13.24 -3.81
CA ILE A 73 11.70 -12.56 -2.72
C ILE A 73 11.30 -13.14 -1.36
N LEU A 74 10.01 -13.42 -1.12
CA LEU A 74 9.56 -14.03 0.15
C LEU A 74 10.12 -15.45 0.36
N VAL A 75 10.35 -16.19 -0.72
CA VAL A 75 11.01 -17.49 -0.66
C VAL A 75 12.52 -17.33 -0.40
N ASP A 76 13.16 -16.38 -1.08
CA ASP A 76 14.60 -16.08 -0.90
C ASP A 76 14.90 -15.59 0.52
N LEU A 77 13.95 -14.92 1.17
CA LEU A 77 14.01 -14.49 2.58
C LEU A 77 13.66 -15.61 3.58
N GLU A 78 13.37 -16.82 3.11
CA GLU A 78 12.96 -17.98 3.91
C GLU A 78 11.65 -17.78 4.72
N ASP A 79 10.85 -16.75 4.41
CA ASP A 79 9.53 -16.52 5.02
C ASP A 79 8.46 -17.50 4.48
N LYS A 80 8.62 -17.91 3.22
CA LYS A 80 7.68 -18.80 2.53
C LYS A 80 8.40 -20.02 1.91
N PRO A 81 7.73 -21.18 1.82
CA PRO A 81 8.31 -22.35 1.17
C PRO A 81 8.42 -22.14 -0.36
N PRO A 82 9.30 -22.86 -1.08
CA PRO A 82 9.43 -22.74 -2.54
C PRO A 82 8.14 -22.94 -3.34
N SER A 83 7.16 -23.68 -2.79
CA SER A 83 5.83 -23.86 -3.40
C SER A 83 4.97 -22.58 -3.42
N PHE A 84 5.39 -21.53 -2.72
CA PHE A 84 4.69 -20.25 -2.67
C PHE A 84 4.83 -19.46 -3.98
N THR A 85 5.95 -19.60 -4.68
CA THR A 85 6.18 -18.97 -5.99
C THR A 85 5.16 -19.47 -7.02
N LYS A 86 4.53 -18.53 -7.74
CA LYS A 86 3.42 -18.75 -8.69
C LYS A 86 2.16 -19.35 -8.05
N SER A 87 2.08 -19.39 -6.72
CA SER A 87 0.84 -19.75 -6.03
C SER A 87 -0.18 -18.61 -6.11
N LYS A 88 -1.41 -18.91 -5.68
CA LYS A 88 -2.49 -17.92 -5.50
C LYS A 88 -2.68 -17.55 -4.02
N GLN A 89 -1.65 -17.71 -3.20
CA GLN A 89 -1.72 -17.35 -1.79
C GLN A 89 -1.62 -15.84 -1.63
N TRP A 90 -2.47 -15.27 -0.77
CA TRP A 90 -2.42 -13.85 -0.37
C TRP A 90 -1.17 -13.50 0.46
N ILE A 91 -0.90 -12.21 0.58
CA ILE A 91 0.11 -11.63 1.49
C ILE A 91 -0.52 -10.50 2.32
N GLY A 92 0.04 -10.25 3.51
CA GLY A 92 -0.39 -9.20 4.42
C GLY A 92 0.63 -8.08 4.59
N THR A 93 0.43 -7.27 5.62
CA THR A 93 1.30 -6.13 5.98
C THR A 93 2.68 -6.58 6.48
N CYS A 94 2.79 -7.78 7.07
CA CYS A 94 4.06 -8.36 7.49
C CYS A 94 4.96 -8.65 6.28
N GLU A 95 4.46 -9.41 5.32
CA GLU A 95 5.20 -9.70 4.07
C GLU A 95 5.49 -8.41 3.29
N ALA A 96 4.54 -7.48 3.23
CA ALA A 96 4.76 -6.19 2.58
C ALA A 96 5.95 -5.44 3.20
N THR A 97 6.06 -5.43 4.54
CA THR A 97 7.20 -4.80 5.24
C THR A 97 8.53 -5.46 4.87
N MET A 98 8.58 -6.80 4.81
CA MET A 98 9.79 -7.53 4.41
C MET A 98 10.23 -7.16 2.99
N ILE A 99 9.28 -7.08 2.05
CA ILE A 99 9.56 -6.71 0.66
C ILE A 99 10.06 -5.26 0.55
N LEU A 100 9.42 -4.33 1.24
CA LEU A 100 9.80 -2.91 1.21
C LEU A 100 11.20 -2.69 1.79
N SER A 101 11.51 -3.38 2.90
CA SER A 101 12.85 -3.37 3.49
C SER A 101 13.88 -3.97 2.52
N GLN A 102 13.60 -5.14 1.94
CA GLN A 102 14.53 -5.83 1.05
C GLN A 102 14.81 -5.07 -0.25
N LEU A 103 13.82 -4.37 -0.82
CA LEU A 103 13.96 -3.69 -2.11
C LEU A 103 14.42 -2.23 -1.99
N TYR A 104 14.05 -1.54 -0.91
CA TYR A 104 14.18 -0.09 -0.82
C TYR A 104 14.76 0.41 0.51
N ASP A 105 15.24 -0.48 1.37
CA ASP A 105 15.82 -0.14 2.67
C ASP A 105 14.92 0.83 3.49
N VAL A 106 13.60 0.56 3.47
CA VAL A 106 12.59 1.37 4.17
C VAL A 106 12.13 0.67 5.44
N ASP A 107 12.28 1.36 6.57
CA ASP A 107 11.68 0.96 7.84
C ASP A 107 10.16 1.17 7.81
N CYS A 108 9.41 0.12 8.15
CA CYS A 108 7.95 0.18 8.25
C CYS A 108 7.49 -0.02 9.70
N LYS A 109 6.42 0.67 10.09
CA LYS A 109 5.75 0.47 11.38
C LYS A 109 4.38 -0.17 11.16
N ILE A 110 4.20 -1.37 11.71
CA ILE A 110 2.88 -2.04 11.73
C ILE A 110 2.14 -1.64 13.00
N ILE A 111 0.89 -1.20 12.84
CA ILE A 111 -0.03 -0.90 13.94
C ILE A 111 -1.17 -1.90 13.86
N HIS A 112 -1.35 -2.69 14.92
CA HIS A 112 -2.45 -3.64 15.00
C HIS A 112 -3.69 -2.96 15.57
N ILE A 113 -4.77 -2.95 14.80
CA ILE A 113 -6.07 -2.41 15.19
C ILE A 113 -7.05 -3.59 15.27
N SER A 114 -7.41 -3.98 16.48
CA SER A 114 -8.22 -5.18 16.76
C SER A 114 -9.71 -5.03 16.41
N ASN A 115 -10.18 -3.81 16.13
CA ASN A 115 -11.54 -3.55 15.66
C ASN A 115 -11.57 -2.29 14.78
N GLY A 116 -12.25 -2.34 13.63
CA GLY A 116 -12.38 -1.20 12.71
C GLY A 116 -12.95 0.07 13.35
N TYR A 117 -13.79 -0.03 14.38
CA TYR A 117 -14.28 1.14 15.12
C TYR A 117 -13.16 1.93 15.83
N ASN A 118 -12.07 1.26 16.18
CA ASN A 118 -10.92 1.88 16.86
C ASN A 118 -10.04 2.66 15.87
N LEU A 119 -10.26 2.58 14.56
CA LEU A 119 -9.50 3.37 13.58
C LEU A 119 -9.58 4.89 13.87
N LEU A 120 -10.71 5.34 14.42
CA LEU A 120 -10.91 6.72 14.84
C LEU A 120 -9.89 7.17 15.91
N ASP A 121 -9.48 6.26 16.80
CA ASP A 121 -8.48 6.54 17.84
C ASP A 121 -7.08 6.77 17.25
N TYR A 122 -6.85 6.32 16.01
CA TYR A 122 -5.59 6.45 15.28
C TYR A 122 -5.60 7.59 14.26
N MET A 123 -6.68 8.38 14.17
CA MET A 123 -6.76 9.49 13.20
C MET A 123 -5.64 10.52 13.37
N ASN A 124 -5.32 10.89 14.61
CA ASN A 124 -4.21 11.80 14.90
C ASN A 124 -2.85 11.21 14.50
N LEU A 125 -2.69 9.89 14.64
CA LEU A 125 -1.46 9.21 14.23
C LEU A 125 -1.32 9.14 12.71
N LEU A 126 -2.42 8.86 12.00
CA LEU A 126 -2.44 8.86 10.54
C LEU A 126 -2.21 10.27 9.99
N SER A 127 -2.89 11.28 10.54
CA SER A 127 -2.70 12.69 10.21
C SER A 127 -1.22 13.08 10.38
N LYS A 128 -0.63 12.79 11.55
CA LYS A 128 0.79 13.01 11.80
C LYS A 128 1.69 12.24 10.81
N HIS A 129 1.37 11.01 10.45
CA HIS A 129 2.14 10.23 9.49
C HIS A 129 2.15 10.88 8.10
N PHE A 130 0.98 11.28 7.60
CA PHE A 130 0.90 12.00 6.33
C PHE A 130 1.59 13.35 6.41
N HIS A 131 1.48 14.07 7.53
CA HIS A 131 2.21 15.32 7.75
C HIS A 131 3.74 15.11 7.72
N ASP A 132 4.28 14.21 8.53
CA ASP A 132 5.72 14.01 8.70
C ASP A 132 6.36 13.31 7.49
N PHE A 133 5.73 12.25 6.96
CA PHE A 133 6.32 11.38 5.93
C PHE A 133 5.63 11.52 4.57
N GLY A 134 4.30 11.62 4.56
CA GLY A 134 3.53 11.75 3.31
C GLY A 134 3.50 10.49 2.45
N SER A 135 3.83 9.33 3.01
CA SER A 135 3.75 8.02 2.34
C SER A 135 2.33 7.43 2.38
N PRO A 136 1.93 6.62 1.37
CA PRO A 136 0.68 5.87 1.42
C PRO A 136 0.72 4.78 2.50
N VAL A 137 -0.45 4.45 3.08
CA VAL A 137 -0.55 3.45 4.15
C VAL A 137 -1.31 2.22 3.68
N MET A 138 -0.69 1.04 3.79
CA MET A 138 -1.38 -0.24 3.58
C MET A 138 -2.20 -0.61 4.82
N MET A 139 -3.50 -0.85 4.62
CA MET A 139 -4.38 -1.45 5.61
C MET A 139 -4.65 -2.90 5.21
N GLY A 140 -4.17 -3.85 6.01
CA GLY A 140 -4.49 -5.26 5.85
C GLY A 140 -5.95 -5.55 6.20
N GLY A 141 -6.59 -6.41 5.41
CA GLY A 141 -7.95 -6.87 5.63
C GLY A 141 -7.95 -8.26 6.24
N ASP A 142 -7.85 -8.36 7.56
CA ASP A 142 -7.92 -9.65 8.27
C ASP A 142 -9.36 -10.20 8.23
N ALA A 143 -10.32 -9.42 8.71
CA ALA A 143 -11.73 -9.83 8.79
C ALA A 143 -12.49 -9.78 7.45
N ASP A 144 -12.08 -8.93 6.50
CA ASP A 144 -12.78 -8.73 5.22
C ASP A 144 -11.99 -9.21 4.00
N ALA A 145 -10.84 -9.84 4.22
CA ALA A 145 -9.94 -10.35 3.18
C ALA A 145 -9.55 -9.32 2.10
N ALA A 146 -9.60 -8.02 2.43
CA ALA A 146 -9.41 -6.94 1.49
C ALA A 146 -8.35 -5.94 1.96
N SER A 147 -7.16 -6.02 1.36
CA SER A 147 -6.14 -4.98 1.51
C SER A 147 -6.61 -3.67 0.86
N LYS A 148 -6.33 -2.54 1.52
CA LYS A 148 -6.66 -1.19 1.07
C LYS A 148 -5.44 -0.28 1.18
N CYS A 149 -5.39 0.73 0.32
CA CYS A 149 -4.38 1.78 0.37
C CYS A 149 -5.04 3.07 0.87
N ILE A 150 -4.68 3.52 2.07
CA ILE A 150 -5.11 4.82 2.61
C ILE A 150 -4.19 5.88 2.03
N LEU A 151 -4.79 6.85 1.32
CA LEU A 151 -4.06 7.95 0.71
C LEU A 151 -4.24 9.26 1.46
N ALA A 152 -5.29 9.39 2.27
CA ALA A 152 -5.61 10.63 2.98
C ALA A 152 -6.43 10.35 4.24
N VAL A 153 -6.41 11.29 5.18
CA VAL A 153 -7.33 11.38 6.32
C VAL A 153 -7.84 12.81 6.47
N ARG A 154 -9.03 12.96 7.04
CA ARG A 154 -9.62 14.25 7.37
C ARG A 154 -10.11 14.29 8.81
N SER A 155 -9.80 15.37 9.52
CA SER A 155 -10.06 15.52 10.96
C SER A 155 -11.46 16.05 11.29
N ASN A 156 -12.23 16.55 10.30
CA ASN A 156 -13.58 17.09 10.48
C ASN A 156 -14.69 16.30 9.77
N LYS A 157 -15.84 16.19 10.44
CA LYS A 157 -16.93 15.24 10.13
C LYS A 157 -17.52 15.43 8.73
N GLN A 158 -17.66 14.29 8.07
CA GLN A 158 -18.35 14.02 6.80
C GLN A 158 -17.56 14.36 5.53
N LEU A 159 -16.63 13.47 5.19
CA LEU A 159 -16.39 13.14 3.80
C LEU A 159 -16.28 11.63 3.65
N LEU A 160 -17.15 11.06 2.81
CA LEU A 160 -17.12 9.67 2.40
C LEU A 160 -16.36 9.62 1.06
N ILE A 161 -15.06 9.33 1.08
CA ILE A 161 -14.34 9.04 -0.16
C ILE A 161 -14.54 7.55 -0.46
N LEU A 162 -15.59 7.26 -1.23
CA LEU A 162 -15.77 5.94 -1.83
C LEU A 162 -14.92 5.88 -3.09
N VAL A 163 -13.72 5.31 -2.99
CA VAL A 163 -13.03 4.81 -4.18
C VAL A 163 -13.58 3.43 -4.45
N ASN A 164 -14.61 3.37 -5.29
CA ASN A 164 -15.11 2.13 -5.85
C ASN A 164 -14.55 2.01 -7.26
N ILE A 165 -13.84 0.92 -7.57
CA ILE A 165 -13.44 0.56 -8.93
C ILE A 165 -13.67 -0.93 -9.12
#